data_AF-A0A7S7MSZ4-F1
#
_entry.id   AF-A0A7S7MSZ4-F1
#
_cell.length_a   1.000
_cell.length_b   1.000
_cell.length_c   1.000
_cell.angle_alpha   90.00
_cell.angle_beta   90.00
_cell.angle_gamma   90.00
#
_symmetry.space_group_name_H-M   'P 1'
#
loop_
_entity.id
_entity.type
_entity.pdbx_description
1 polymer ?
#
loop_
_entity_poly.entity_id
_entity_poly.type
_entity_poly.pdbx_seq_one_letter_code
_entity_poly.pdbx_strand_id
1 'polypeptide(L)'
;MPRKQRSLNQVKEDISVRVLREKLPKEWVVHSYGADYGIDCVVELFDFIDEDKNIAETLGENFFVQLKSSDCIEYATRKAYGRGNVAKGALIEDKDDCVEIPVAKFQLDMSDILTIQSIGIAIPVLLVLIDTNSERAFFLCLNDYIDKVLIPEDPSYASKGSKTIYIPTANEILDTEDALVALRAYGKRSKMYGAFALFNYQLKEIFRMQGKTASPHFIPLAQATEMIKTFVDISLRQDIWTGHEFWKPVLWSHTELLTLKEKLSRGVKPEDHEQFLTYCSDYIWHRLTNLSNMYEELVREWFMPTYLAMLTSYPPPKKVKK
;
A
#
# COMPACT_ATOMS: atom_id res chain seq x y z
N MET A 1 39.89 26.50 -21.59
CA MET A 1 39.35 25.17 -21.28
C MET A 1 38.01 25.34 -20.60
N PRO A 2 36.89 24.87 -21.16
CA PRO A 2 35.62 24.88 -20.44
C PRO A 2 35.75 23.98 -19.22
N ARG A 3 35.50 24.54 -18.03
CA ARG A 3 35.44 23.78 -16.77
C ARG A 3 34.19 22.90 -16.79
N LYS A 4 34.17 21.80 -16.04
CA LYS A 4 32.94 21.01 -15.82
C LYS A 4 31.86 21.96 -15.28
N GLN A 5 30.76 22.08 -16.00
CA GLN A 5 29.61 22.88 -15.61
C GLN A 5 28.57 21.96 -14.97
N ARG A 6 27.98 22.41 -13.87
CA ARG A 6 26.89 21.72 -13.17
C ARG A 6 25.57 22.30 -13.67
N SER A 7 24.64 21.44 -14.10
CA SER A 7 23.33 21.91 -14.56
C SER A 7 22.44 22.30 -13.37
N LEU A 8 21.46 23.19 -13.59
CA LEU A 8 20.46 23.52 -12.56
C LEU A 8 19.64 22.30 -12.14
N ASN A 9 19.42 21.35 -13.05
CA ASN A 9 18.72 20.10 -12.73
C ASN A 9 19.50 19.26 -11.71
N GLN A 10 20.82 19.15 -11.85
CA GLN A 10 21.69 18.48 -10.86
C GLN A 10 21.72 19.18 -9.50
N VAL A 11 21.40 20.48 -9.44
CA VAL A 11 21.26 21.21 -8.16
C VAL A 11 19.89 20.92 -7.55
N LYS A 12 18.83 20.89 -8.37
CA LYS A 12 17.48 20.56 -7.93
C LYS A 12 17.38 19.11 -7.43
N GLU A 13 18.07 18.16 -8.05
CA GLU A 13 18.16 16.76 -7.60
C GLU A 13 18.75 16.66 -6.18
N ASP A 14 19.91 17.27 -5.92
CA ASP A 14 20.53 17.28 -4.59
C ASP A 14 19.63 17.89 -3.51
N ILE A 15 18.98 19.03 -3.83
CA ILE A 15 18.02 19.67 -2.92
C ILE A 15 16.86 18.74 -2.63
N SER A 16 16.37 18.02 -3.65
CA SER A 16 15.24 17.11 -3.52
C SER A 16 15.57 15.97 -2.55
N VAL A 17 16.73 15.35 -2.72
CA VAL A 17 17.16 14.24 -1.83
C VAL A 17 17.35 14.75 -0.40
N ARG A 18 17.95 15.93 -0.23
CA ARG A 18 18.11 16.56 1.09
C ARG A 18 16.77 16.79 1.78
N VAL A 19 15.83 17.47 1.10
CA VAL A 19 14.53 17.81 1.68
C VAL A 19 13.76 16.54 2.01
N LEU A 20 13.75 15.53 1.12
CA LEU A 20 13.13 14.23 1.44
C LEU A 20 13.74 13.61 2.71
N ARG A 21 15.07 13.61 2.83
CA ARG A 21 15.76 13.05 4.00
C ARG A 21 15.39 13.76 5.29
N GLU A 22 15.29 15.09 5.27
CA GLU A 22 14.91 15.92 6.42
C GLU A 22 13.46 15.71 6.88
N LYS A 23 12.58 15.21 6.00
CA LYS A 23 11.17 14.93 6.32
C LYS A 23 10.89 13.51 6.81
N LEU A 24 11.85 12.60 6.63
CA LEU A 24 11.72 11.19 7.00
C LEU A 24 12.37 10.94 8.37
N PRO A 25 11.89 9.93 9.14
CA PRO A 25 12.48 9.55 10.40
C PRO A 25 13.98 9.26 10.26
N LYS A 26 14.78 9.72 11.23
CA LYS A 26 16.25 9.69 11.18
C LYS A 26 16.82 8.28 11.02
N GLU A 27 16.12 7.27 11.53
CA GLU A 27 16.46 5.85 11.50
C GLU A 27 16.15 5.18 10.16
N TRP A 28 15.25 5.72 9.36
CA TRP A 28 14.99 5.19 8.02
C TRP A 28 16.14 5.49 7.08
N VAL A 29 16.45 4.55 6.20
CA VAL A 29 17.60 4.65 5.31
C VAL A 29 17.12 4.96 3.90
N VAL A 30 17.71 5.99 3.29
CA VAL A 30 17.46 6.35 1.89
C VAL A 30 18.64 5.88 1.06
N HIS A 31 18.42 4.90 0.19
CA HIS A 31 19.42 4.44 -0.76
C HIS A 31 19.14 5.07 -2.12
N SER A 32 19.95 6.06 -2.50
CA SER A 32 19.84 6.70 -3.82
C SER A 32 20.31 5.75 -4.92
N TYR A 33 19.51 5.66 -5.97
CA TYR A 33 19.94 5.08 -7.22
C TYR A 33 20.66 6.14 -8.06
N GLY A 34 21.49 5.69 -9.01
CA GLY A 34 21.99 6.57 -10.05
C GLY A 34 20.87 7.00 -11.00
N ALA A 35 21.20 7.41 -12.22
CA ALA A 35 20.19 7.60 -13.25
C ALA A 35 19.56 6.24 -13.62
N ASP A 36 18.48 5.86 -12.94
CA ASP A 36 17.85 4.54 -13.02
C ASP A 36 16.41 4.63 -13.52
N TYR A 37 16.27 4.87 -14.82
CA TYR A 37 15.03 4.70 -15.61
C TYR A 37 13.74 5.25 -14.96
N GLY A 38 13.81 6.30 -14.14
CA GLY A 38 12.66 6.96 -13.50
C GLY A 38 12.46 6.64 -12.01
N ILE A 39 13.30 5.83 -11.38
CA ILE A 39 13.34 5.63 -9.92
C ILE A 39 14.61 6.29 -9.38
N ASP A 40 14.45 7.15 -8.37
CA ASP A 40 15.55 7.97 -7.85
C ASP A 40 16.13 7.39 -6.55
N CYS A 41 15.30 6.78 -5.71
CA CYS A 41 15.77 6.10 -4.50
C CYS A 41 14.80 5.01 -4.02
N VAL A 42 15.29 4.19 -3.11
CA VAL A 42 14.48 3.32 -2.25
C VAL A 42 14.62 3.77 -0.80
N VAL A 43 13.51 3.79 -0.08
CA VAL A 43 13.48 4.05 1.36
C VAL A 43 13.25 2.75 2.08
N GLU A 44 14.17 2.38 2.96
CA GLU A 44 14.08 1.21 3.84
C GLU A 44 13.66 1.66 5.24
N LEU A 45 12.66 0.97 5.79
CA LEU A 45 12.06 1.32 7.07
C LEU A 45 12.74 0.55 8.21
N PHE A 46 12.95 1.28 9.30
CA PHE A 46 13.54 0.81 10.54
C PHE A 46 12.66 1.26 11.70
N ASP A 47 12.66 0.50 12.78
CA ASP A 47 12.08 0.90 14.06
C ASP A 47 13.11 0.76 15.19
N PHE A 48 12.97 1.59 16.22
CA PHE A 48 13.79 1.49 17.43
C PHE A 48 13.36 0.29 18.29
N ILE A 49 14.33 -0.46 18.80
CA ILE A 49 14.10 -1.62 19.68
C ILE A 49 14.34 -1.30 21.15
N ASP A 50 14.91 -0.14 21.46
CA ASP A 50 15.18 0.34 22.80
C ASP A 50 14.42 1.65 23.10
N GLU A 51 14.01 1.83 24.35
CA GLU A 51 13.28 3.03 24.80
C GLU A 51 14.10 4.31 24.61
N ASP A 52 15.42 4.20 24.72
CA ASP A 52 16.37 5.30 24.56
C ASP A 52 16.63 5.66 23.07
N LYS A 53 16.06 4.91 22.12
CA LYS A 53 16.17 5.11 20.66
C LYS A 53 17.62 5.18 20.16
N ASN A 54 18.48 4.31 20.68
CA ASN A 54 19.88 4.20 20.28
C ASN A 54 20.13 3.09 19.24
N ILE A 55 19.26 2.09 19.18
CA ILE A 55 19.38 0.92 18.32
C ILE A 55 18.10 0.79 17.50
N ALA A 56 18.26 0.83 16.17
CA ALA A 56 17.19 0.58 15.23
C ALA A 56 17.44 -0.73 14.48
N GLU A 57 16.38 -1.49 14.23
CA GLU A 57 16.42 -2.71 13.42
C GLU A 57 15.67 -2.52 12.11
N THR A 58 16.13 -3.19 11.05
CA THR A 58 15.44 -3.17 9.76
C THR A 58 14.13 -3.94 9.87
N LEU A 59 13.06 -3.37 9.35
CA LEU A 59 11.79 -4.06 9.22
C LEU A 59 11.78 -4.96 7.98
N GLY A 60 12.76 -4.87 7.07
CA GLY A 60 12.67 -5.50 5.74
C GLY A 60 11.51 -4.95 4.91
N GLU A 61 11.10 -3.72 5.19
CA GLU A 61 10.02 -2.99 4.52
C GLU A 61 10.62 -1.86 3.70
N ASN A 62 10.13 -1.66 2.48
CA ASN A 62 10.65 -0.64 1.59
C ASN A 62 9.60 -0.14 0.61
N PHE A 63 9.78 1.11 0.19
CA PHE A 63 9.05 1.69 -0.93
C PHE A 63 10.02 2.42 -1.84
N PHE A 64 9.70 2.41 -3.13
CA PHE A 64 10.49 3.06 -4.16
C PHE A 64 9.97 4.48 -4.36
N VAL A 65 10.86 5.39 -4.72
CA VAL A 65 10.53 6.80 -4.88
C VAL A 65 10.99 7.28 -6.25
N GLN A 66 10.05 7.88 -6.97
CA GLN A 66 10.33 8.80 -8.05
C GLN A 66 10.27 10.22 -7.48
N LEU A 67 11.39 10.91 -7.50
CA LEU A 67 11.58 12.21 -6.87
C LEU A 67 11.52 13.31 -7.92
N LYS A 68 10.61 14.25 -7.73
CA LYS A 68 10.48 15.42 -8.60
C LYS A 68 10.47 16.69 -7.75
N SER A 69 11.04 17.77 -8.25
CA SER A 69 11.04 19.06 -7.58
C SER A 69 10.65 20.19 -8.52
N SER A 70 9.99 21.20 -7.95
CA SER A 70 9.57 22.39 -8.69
C SER A 70 9.55 23.62 -7.78
N ASP A 71 9.96 24.75 -8.34
CA ASP A 71 9.85 26.10 -7.79
C ASP A 71 8.57 26.81 -8.25
N CYS A 72 7.74 26.16 -9.05
CA CYS A 72 6.52 26.72 -9.64
C CYS A 72 5.35 25.73 -9.58
N ILE A 73 5.11 25.13 -8.40
CA ILE A 73 3.97 24.23 -8.20
C ILE A 73 2.66 25.02 -8.27
N GLU A 74 1.77 24.60 -9.17
CA GLU A 74 0.40 25.09 -9.21
C GLU A 74 -0.45 24.34 -8.17
N TYR A 75 -0.81 25.05 -7.11
CA TYR A 75 -1.79 24.56 -6.12
C TYR A 75 -3.21 24.87 -6.59
N ALA A 76 -4.09 23.87 -6.52
CA ALA A 76 -5.46 23.98 -6.97
C ALA A 76 -6.41 23.17 -6.09
N THR A 77 -7.69 23.21 -6.41
CA THR A 77 -8.71 22.34 -5.83
C THR A 77 -9.24 21.41 -6.91
N ARG A 78 -9.30 20.11 -6.62
CA ARG A 78 -9.91 19.10 -7.48
C ARG A 78 -11.27 18.71 -6.89
N LYS A 79 -12.31 18.72 -7.70
CA LYS A 79 -13.60 18.12 -7.33
C LYS A 79 -13.53 16.62 -7.55
N ALA A 80 -13.81 15.84 -6.50
CA ALA A 80 -13.97 14.40 -6.58
C ALA A 80 -15.43 14.04 -6.28
N TYR A 81 -16.04 13.23 -7.13
CA TYR A 81 -17.44 12.85 -7.03
C TYR A 81 -17.58 11.48 -6.38
N GLY A 82 -18.71 11.26 -5.70
CA GLY A 82 -19.10 9.94 -5.22
C GLY A 82 -19.09 8.95 -6.38
N ARG A 83 -18.48 7.77 -6.21
CA ARG A 83 -18.36 6.77 -7.27
C ARG A 83 -18.34 5.36 -6.73
N GLY A 84 -18.76 4.41 -7.57
CA GLY A 84 -18.59 2.98 -7.30
C GLY A 84 -17.14 2.52 -7.41
N ASN A 85 -16.89 1.26 -7.06
CA ASN A 85 -15.56 0.66 -7.17
C ASN A 85 -15.13 0.53 -8.65
N VAL A 86 -14.14 1.32 -9.04
CA VAL A 86 -13.61 1.40 -10.42
C VAL A 86 -12.90 0.13 -10.88
N ALA A 87 -12.55 -0.79 -9.98
CA ALA A 87 -12.01 -2.11 -10.34
C ALA A 87 -13.11 -3.11 -10.73
N LYS A 88 -14.39 -2.80 -10.48
CA LYS A 88 -15.54 -3.68 -10.77
C LYS A 88 -16.31 -3.30 -12.03
N GLY A 89 -16.01 -2.15 -12.63
CA GLY A 89 -16.73 -1.67 -13.82
C GLY A 89 -16.29 -0.27 -14.24
N ALA A 90 -17.03 0.30 -15.21
CA ALA A 90 -16.77 1.63 -15.71
C ALA A 90 -16.96 2.70 -14.62
N LEU A 91 -16.22 3.81 -14.73
CA LEU A 91 -16.37 4.97 -13.86
C LEU A 91 -17.76 5.60 -14.06
N ILE A 92 -18.58 5.55 -13.01
CA ILE A 92 -19.86 6.24 -12.92
C ILE A 92 -19.82 7.11 -11.67
N GLU A 93 -19.99 8.41 -11.87
CA GLU A 93 -19.90 9.42 -10.81
C GLU A 93 -21.28 9.98 -10.48
N ASP A 94 -21.57 10.09 -9.19
CA ASP A 94 -22.69 10.85 -8.66
C ASP A 94 -22.31 12.34 -8.63
N LYS A 95 -22.92 13.12 -9.53
CA LYS A 95 -22.62 14.55 -9.66
C LYS A 95 -23.23 15.41 -8.56
N ASP A 96 -24.15 14.87 -7.80
CA ASP A 96 -24.81 15.57 -6.68
C ASP A 96 -24.03 15.41 -5.37
N ASP A 97 -23.11 14.44 -5.30
CA ASP A 97 -22.25 14.17 -4.14
C ASP A 97 -20.78 14.42 -4.49
N CYS A 98 -20.20 15.51 -3.99
CA CYS A 98 -18.82 15.86 -4.30
C CYS A 98 -18.07 16.45 -3.11
N VAL A 99 -16.76 16.26 -3.13
CA VAL A 99 -15.80 16.82 -2.19
C VAL A 99 -14.72 17.60 -2.93
N GLU A 100 -14.24 18.66 -2.30
CA GLU A 100 -13.15 19.49 -2.81
C GLU A 100 -11.85 19.11 -2.13
N ILE A 101 -10.87 18.66 -2.92
CA ILE A 101 -9.57 18.18 -2.45
C ILE A 101 -8.49 19.19 -2.87
N PRO A 102 -7.79 19.83 -1.92
CA PRO A 102 -6.60 20.62 -2.22
C PRO A 102 -5.48 19.73 -2.78
N VAL A 103 -4.92 20.14 -3.93
CA VAL A 103 -3.94 19.35 -4.68
C VAL A 103 -2.80 20.24 -5.20
N ALA A 104 -1.60 19.67 -5.24
CA ALA A 104 -0.49 20.15 -6.04
C ALA A 104 -0.53 19.48 -7.43
N LYS A 105 -0.44 20.27 -8.50
CA LYS A 105 -0.39 19.74 -9.87
C LYS A 105 1.04 19.52 -10.31
N PHE A 106 1.29 18.41 -10.99
CA PHE A 106 2.58 18.12 -11.60
C PHE A 106 2.39 17.46 -12.97
N GLN A 107 3.14 17.90 -13.99
CA GLN A 107 3.15 17.23 -15.29
C GLN A 107 4.18 16.10 -15.24
N LEU A 108 3.72 14.87 -15.49
CA LEU A 108 4.58 13.70 -15.55
C LEU A 108 4.59 13.15 -16.98
N ASP A 109 5.78 12.82 -17.48
CA ASP A 109 5.96 12.29 -18.82
C ASP A 109 5.40 10.87 -18.93
N MET A 110 4.88 10.54 -20.12
CA MET A 110 4.27 9.23 -20.32
C MET A 110 5.27 8.08 -20.17
N SER A 111 6.54 8.29 -20.51
CA SER A 111 7.59 7.30 -20.29
C SER A 111 7.73 6.92 -18.82
N ASP A 112 7.69 7.90 -17.93
CA ASP A 112 7.78 7.67 -16.48
C ASP A 112 6.56 6.84 -16.02
N ILE A 113 5.36 7.22 -16.44
CA ILE A 113 4.11 6.54 -16.09
C ILE A 113 4.12 5.07 -16.56
N LEU A 114 4.52 4.82 -17.81
CA LEU A 114 4.56 3.47 -18.39
C LEU A 114 5.65 2.59 -17.76
N THR A 115 6.79 3.18 -17.37
CA THR A 115 7.80 2.44 -16.61
C THR A 115 7.25 2.00 -15.25
N ILE A 116 6.58 2.89 -14.52
CA ILE A 116 5.98 2.52 -13.23
C ILE A 116 4.91 1.43 -13.39
N GLN A 117 4.09 1.52 -14.42
CA GLN A 117 3.11 0.48 -14.72
C GLN A 117 3.78 -0.89 -14.95
N SER A 118 4.95 -0.91 -15.58
CA SER A 118 5.70 -2.15 -15.88
C SER A 118 6.33 -2.79 -14.64
N ILE A 119 6.62 -2.01 -13.58
CA ILE A 119 7.12 -2.51 -12.30
C ILE A 119 6.06 -3.38 -11.59
N GLY A 120 4.78 -3.09 -11.83
CA GLY A 120 3.66 -3.82 -11.24
C GLY A 120 3.27 -3.32 -9.84
N ILE A 121 2.13 -3.79 -9.37
CA ILE A 121 1.43 -3.21 -8.21
C ILE A 121 1.98 -3.65 -6.84
N ALA A 122 2.69 -4.78 -6.79
CA ALA A 122 3.20 -5.36 -5.54
C ALA A 122 4.39 -4.56 -4.96
N ILE A 123 5.08 -3.80 -5.81
CA ILE A 123 6.18 -2.91 -5.43
C ILE A 123 5.64 -1.47 -5.51
N PRO A 124 5.46 -0.78 -4.36
CA PRO A 124 4.92 0.56 -4.36
C PRO A 124 5.98 1.56 -4.82
N VAL A 125 5.65 2.31 -5.86
CA VAL A 125 6.42 3.46 -6.30
C VAL A 125 5.66 4.74 -5.95
N LEU A 126 6.26 5.56 -5.10
CA LEU A 126 5.73 6.85 -4.70
C LEU A 126 6.34 7.96 -5.57
N LEU A 127 5.49 8.75 -6.22
CA LEU A 127 5.89 10.07 -6.70
C LEU A 127 5.99 10.97 -5.47
N VAL A 128 7.19 11.47 -5.19
CA VAL A 128 7.41 12.52 -4.19
C VAL A 128 7.68 13.83 -4.91
N LEU A 129 6.77 14.79 -4.73
CA LEU A 129 6.91 16.13 -5.25
C LEU A 129 7.40 17.08 -4.16
N ILE A 130 8.52 17.75 -4.42
CA ILE A 130 9.11 18.75 -3.53
C ILE A 130 8.86 20.15 -4.06
N ASP A 131 8.21 20.97 -3.24
CA ASP A 131 8.16 22.41 -3.41
C ASP A 131 9.47 23.02 -2.92
N THR A 132 10.32 23.49 -3.84
CA THR A 132 11.64 24.02 -3.46
C THR A 132 11.59 25.41 -2.83
N ASN A 133 10.46 26.12 -2.90
CA ASN A 133 10.31 27.42 -2.24
C ASN A 133 9.95 27.26 -0.77
N SER A 134 9.10 26.27 -0.46
CA SER A 134 8.60 26.03 0.90
C SER A 134 9.24 24.83 1.60
N GLU A 135 10.05 24.06 0.89
CA GLU A 135 10.65 22.80 1.34
C GLU A 135 9.60 21.82 1.90
N ARG A 136 8.42 21.81 1.27
CA ARG A 136 7.34 20.86 1.53
C ARG A 136 7.45 19.69 0.57
N ALA A 137 7.16 18.49 1.05
CA ALA A 137 7.21 17.26 0.26
C ALA A 137 5.85 16.58 0.31
N PHE A 138 5.30 16.22 -0.85
CA PHE A 138 4.02 15.52 -0.96
C PHE A 138 4.20 14.20 -1.70
N PHE A 139 3.48 13.15 -1.29
CA PHE A 139 3.56 11.85 -1.95
C PHE A 139 2.27 11.44 -2.66
N LEU A 140 2.39 10.55 -3.64
CA LEU A 140 1.29 9.81 -4.25
C LEU A 140 1.80 8.46 -4.75
N CYS A 141 1.11 7.36 -4.48
CA CYS A 141 1.48 6.07 -5.08
C CYS A 141 1.08 6.06 -6.56
N LEU A 142 2.08 6.00 -7.45
CA LEU A 142 1.85 6.06 -8.89
C LEU A 142 1.17 4.79 -9.42
N ASN A 143 1.55 3.60 -8.92
CA ASN A 143 0.91 2.35 -9.33
C ASN A 143 -0.61 2.40 -9.07
N ASP A 144 -0.99 2.86 -7.89
CA ASP A 144 -2.40 2.96 -7.50
C ASP A 144 -3.11 4.09 -8.23
N TYR A 145 -2.46 5.23 -8.41
CA TYR A 145 -3.03 6.33 -9.17
C TYR A 145 -3.30 5.95 -10.63
N ILE A 146 -2.41 5.16 -11.25
CA ILE A 146 -2.62 4.62 -12.60
C ILE A 146 -3.90 3.78 -12.65
N ASP A 147 -4.03 2.80 -11.75
CA ASP A 147 -5.15 1.86 -11.76
C ASP A 147 -6.48 2.48 -11.30
N LYS A 148 -6.44 3.35 -10.28
CA LYS A 148 -7.64 3.85 -9.59
C LYS A 148 -8.09 5.22 -10.08
N VAL A 149 -7.24 5.95 -10.81
CA VAL A 149 -7.55 7.31 -11.29
C VAL A 149 -7.32 7.44 -12.79
N LEU A 150 -6.11 7.20 -13.29
CA LEU A 150 -5.80 7.46 -14.70
C LEU A 150 -6.57 6.56 -15.67
N ILE A 151 -6.53 5.24 -15.47
CA ILE A 151 -7.23 4.29 -16.35
C ILE A 151 -8.74 4.53 -16.33
N PRO A 152 -9.41 4.66 -15.17
CA PRO A 152 -10.85 4.90 -15.14
C PRO A 152 -11.28 6.24 -15.76
N GLU A 153 -10.49 7.31 -15.60
CA GLU A 153 -10.82 8.65 -16.11
C GLU A 153 -10.43 8.86 -17.58
N ASP A 154 -9.37 8.20 -18.03
CA ASP A 154 -8.87 8.28 -19.39
C ASP A 154 -8.23 6.95 -19.82
N PRO A 155 -9.04 5.99 -20.31
CA PRO A 155 -8.55 4.70 -20.78
C PRO A 155 -7.51 4.80 -21.92
N SER A 156 -7.43 5.95 -22.61
CA SER A 156 -6.49 6.21 -23.70
C SER A 156 -5.24 6.96 -23.27
N TYR A 157 -4.99 7.13 -21.97
CA TYR A 157 -3.90 7.97 -21.46
C TYR A 157 -2.52 7.64 -22.07
N ALA A 158 -2.25 6.36 -22.35
CA ALA A 158 -0.97 5.88 -22.88
C ALA A 158 -0.61 6.45 -24.26
N SER A 159 -1.58 6.98 -25.02
CA SER A 159 -1.30 7.61 -26.32
C SER A 159 -0.89 9.09 -26.21
N LYS A 160 -0.80 9.64 -25.00
CA LYS A 160 -0.48 11.05 -24.74
C LYS A 160 1.00 11.20 -24.41
N GLY A 161 1.56 12.40 -24.63
CA GLY A 161 2.97 12.69 -24.30
C GLY A 161 3.21 12.82 -22.79
N SER A 162 2.24 13.37 -22.06
CA SER A 162 2.32 13.60 -20.62
C SER A 162 0.93 13.61 -19.98
N LYS A 163 0.89 13.61 -18.64
CA LYS A 163 -0.32 13.74 -17.84
C LYS A 163 -0.11 14.66 -16.64
N THR A 164 -1.13 15.47 -16.36
CA THR A 164 -1.24 16.16 -15.08
C THR A 164 -1.58 15.15 -13.99
N ILE A 165 -0.69 15.00 -13.03
CA ILE A 165 -0.89 14.28 -11.78
C ILE A 165 -1.38 15.28 -10.73
N TYR A 166 -2.39 14.87 -9.96
CA TYR A 166 -2.97 15.69 -8.90
C TYR A 166 -2.61 15.06 -7.56
N ILE A 167 -1.67 15.67 -6.84
CA ILE A 167 -1.12 15.14 -5.60
C ILE A 167 -1.84 15.84 -4.43
N PRO A 168 -2.63 15.13 -3.61
CA PRO A 168 -3.32 15.72 -2.48
C PRO A 168 -2.35 16.38 -1.49
N THR A 169 -2.59 17.64 -1.11
CA THR A 169 -1.71 18.32 -0.16
C THR A 169 -1.80 17.76 1.25
N ALA A 170 -2.82 16.93 1.53
CA ALA A 170 -2.93 16.15 2.76
C ALA A 170 -1.89 15.02 2.84
N ASN A 171 -1.30 14.61 1.71
CA ASN A 171 -0.20 13.63 1.66
C ASN A 171 1.16 14.31 1.91
N GLU A 172 1.21 15.30 2.80
CA GLU A 172 2.48 15.95 3.16
C GLU A 172 3.32 14.99 4.02
N ILE A 173 4.58 14.80 3.63
CA ILE A 173 5.53 13.99 4.40
C ILE A 173 6.01 14.83 5.58
N LEU A 174 5.67 14.36 6.79
CA LEU A 174 6.06 14.95 8.05
C LEU A 174 6.59 13.85 8.97
N ASP A 175 7.63 14.14 9.73
CA ASP A 175 8.17 13.25 10.76
C ASP A 175 7.28 13.27 12.01
N THR A 176 6.07 12.73 11.85
CA THR A 176 5.05 12.60 12.90
C THR A 176 4.32 11.28 12.71
N GLU A 177 3.95 10.61 13.81
CA GLU A 177 3.33 9.28 13.75
C GLU A 177 2.14 9.20 12.79
N ASP A 178 1.22 10.18 12.84
CA ASP A 178 0.03 10.20 12.00
C ASP A 178 0.36 10.33 10.50
N ALA A 179 1.35 11.15 10.13
CA ALA A 179 1.73 11.36 8.73
C ALA A 179 2.53 10.17 8.16
N LEU A 180 3.24 9.44 9.01
CA LEU A 180 4.06 8.29 8.61
C LEU A 180 3.26 7.01 8.40
N VAL A 181 2.01 6.94 8.89
CA VAL A 181 1.10 5.79 8.70
C VAL A 181 1.03 5.36 7.23
N ALA A 182 0.87 6.33 6.32
CA ALA A 182 0.77 6.04 4.89
C ALA A 182 2.06 5.41 4.34
N LEU A 183 3.22 5.98 4.69
CA LEU A 183 4.52 5.50 4.21
C LEU A 183 4.84 4.10 4.75
N ARG A 184 4.51 3.82 6.03
CA ARG A 184 4.61 2.47 6.61
C ARG A 184 3.68 1.48 5.89
N ALA A 185 2.45 1.90 5.59
CA ALA A 185 1.50 1.07 4.84
C ALA A 185 2.01 0.70 3.45
N TYR A 186 2.68 1.62 2.74
CA TYR A 186 3.35 1.32 1.48
C TYR A 186 4.56 0.42 1.69
N GLY A 187 5.44 0.72 2.65
CA GLY A 187 6.63 -0.09 2.95
C GLY A 187 6.34 -1.58 3.16
N LYS A 188 5.17 -1.91 3.72
CA LYS A 188 4.75 -3.29 3.99
C LYS A 188 4.03 -4.00 2.84
N ARG A 189 3.79 -3.31 1.73
CA ARG A 189 2.98 -3.82 0.61
C ARG A 189 3.46 -5.18 0.10
N SER A 190 4.75 -5.33 -0.15
CA SER A 190 5.30 -6.58 -0.70
C SER A 190 5.03 -7.78 0.22
N LYS A 191 5.18 -7.60 1.54
CA LYS A 191 4.83 -8.62 2.55
C LYS A 191 3.34 -8.96 2.54
N MET A 192 2.48 -7.94 2.43
CA MET A 192 1.02 -8.12 2.33
C MET A 192 0.63 -8.96 1.12
N TYR A 193 1.14 -8.64 -0.07
CA TYR A 193 0.88 -9.44 -1.27
C TYR A 193 1.37 -10.88 -1.14
N GLY A 194 2.55 -11.09 -0.52
CA GLY A 194 3.07 -12.42 -0.20
C GLY A 194 2.11 -13.21 0.71
N ALA A 195 1.64 -12.59 1.78
CA ALA A 195 0.69 -13.20 2.71
C ALA A 195 -0.67 -13.50 2.03
N PHE A 196 -1.18 -12.59 1.20
CA PHE A 196 -2.44 -12.79 0.45
C PHE A 196 -2.36 -14.00 -0.49
N ALA A 197 -1.25 -14.15 -1.22
CA ALA A 197 -1.02 -15.30 -2.08
C ALA A 197 -0.95 -16.61 -1.26
N LEU A 198 -0.23 -16.59 -0.13
CA LEU A 198 -0.13 -17.72 0.78
C LEU A 198 -1.49 -18.15 1.33
N PHE A 199 -2.31 -17.21 1.82
CA PHE A 199 -3.62 -17.52 2.37
C PHE A 199 -4.56 -18.11 1.31
N ASN A 200 -4.50 -17.60 0.08
CA ASN A 200 -5.26 -18.16 -1.03
C ASN A 200 -4.83 -19.59 -1.35
N TYR A 201 -3.52 -19.84 -1.43
CA TYR A 201 -2.98 -21.19 -1.62
C TYR A 201 -3.48 -22.15 -0.53
N GLN A 202 -3.33 -21.77 0.74
CA GLN A 202 -3.76 -22.58 1.88
C GLN A 202 -5.27 -22.88 1.81
N LEU A 203 -6.12 -21.88 1.50
CA LEU A 203 -7.57 -22.10 1.32
C LEU A 203 -7.86 -23.12 0.22
N LYS A 204 -7.15 -23.06 -0.91
CA LYS A 204 -7.32 -24.04 -1.99
C LYS A 204 -6.95 -25.45 -1.54
N GLU A 205 -5.88 -25.62 -0.79
CA GLU A 205 -5.52 -26.94 -0.25
C GLU A 205 -6.56 -27.45 0.76
N ILE A 206 -7.20 -26.58 1.55
CA ILE A 206 -8.34 -26.96 2.39
C ILE A 206 -9.53 -27.42 1.54
N PHE A 207 -9.83 -26.72 0.46
CA PHE A 207 -10.86 -27.16 -0.49
C PHE A 207 -10.54 -28.51 -1.13
N ARG A 208 -9.25 -28.84 -1.37
CA ARG A 208 -8.85 -30.16 -1.87
C ARG A 208 -9.16 -31.27 -0.88
N MET A 209 -8.90 -31.05 0.41
CA MET A 209 -9.27 -31.99 1.48
C MET A 209 -10.78 -32.19 1.59
N GLN A 210 -11.56 -31.14 1.36
CA GLN A 210 -13.02 -31.18 1.38
C GLN A 210 -13.64 -31.80 0.11
N GLY A 211 -12.83 -32.11 -0.90
CA GLY A 211 -13.35 -32.58 -2.19
C GLY A 211 -14.01 -31.50 -3.05
N LYS A 212 -13.85 -30.21 -2.75
CA LYS A 212 -14.46 -29.07 -3.46
C LYS A 212 -13.67 -28.63 -4.71
N THR A 213 -12.69 -29.41 -5.17
CA THR A 213 -11.84 -29.06 -6.31
C THR A 213 -11.85 -30.16 -7.38
N ALA A 214 -11.45 -29.82 -8.60
CA ALA A 214 -11.38 -30.79 -9.70
C ALA A 214 -10.39 -31.94 -9.45
N SER A 215 -9.41 -31.76 -8.57
CA SER A 215 -8.44 -32.78 -8.16
C SER A 215 -8.48 -32.94 -6.63
N PRO A 216 -9.53 -33.60 -6.11
CA PRO A 216 -9.73 -33.76 -4.67
C PRO A 216 -8.65 -34.67 -4.07
N HIS A 217 -8.28 -34.41 -2.82
CA HIS A 217 -7.30 -35.21 -2.09
C HIS A 217 -7.80 -35.45 -0.66
N PHE A 218 -8.57 -36.52 -0.48
CA PHE A 218 -9.10 -36.89 0.82
C PHE A 218 -7.98 -37.48 1.67
N ILE A 219 -7.79 -36.90 2.86
CA ILE A 219 -6.79 -37.36 3.82
C ILE A 219 -7.42 -37.64 5.19
N PRO A 220 -6.83 -38.54 6.01
CA PRO A 220 -7.31 -38.80 7.36
C PRO A 220 -7.27 -37.55 8.26
N LEU A 221 -8.15 -37.48 9.27
CA LEU A 221 -8.25 -36.33 10.20
C LEU A 221 -6.90 -35.94 10.81
N ALA A 222 -6.06 -36.92 11.19
CA ALA A 222 -4.75 -36.65 11.77
C ALA A 222 -3.84 -35.86 10.80
N GLN A 223 -3.85 -36.22 9.51
CA GLN A 223 -3.07 -35.52 8.50
C GLN A 223 -3.67 -34.14 8.20
N ALA A 224 -5.00 -34.02 8.12
CA ALA A 224 -5.69 -32.75 7.95
C ALA A 224 -5.37 -31.78 9.11
N THR A 225 -5.43 -32.26 10.34
CA THR A 225 -5.14 -31.46 11.55
C THR A 225 -3.70 -30.95 11.55
N GLU A 226 -2.74 -31.82 11.20
CA GLU A 226 -1.33 -31.43 11.14
C GLU A 226 -1.05 -30.43 10.01
N MET A 227 -1.70 -30.60 8.86
CA MET A 227 -1.59 -29.65 7.75
C MET A 227 -2.17 -28.28 8.13
N ILE A 228 -3.35 -28.23 8.75
CA ILE A 228 -3.95 -26.99 9.24
C ILE A 228 -3.05 -26.33 10.30
N LYS A 229 -2.50 -27.11 11.23
CA LYS A 229 -1.56 -26.59 12.24
C LYS A 229 -0.33 -25.98 11.60
N THR A 230 0.23 -26.64 10.59
CA THR A 230 1.34 -26.11 9.80
C THR A 230 0.96 -24.80 9.13
N PHE A 231 -0.22 -24.72 8.51
CA PHE A 231 -0.70 -23.48 7.89
C PHE A 231 -0.87 -22.36 8.92
N VAL A 232 -1.45 -22.63 10.09
CA VAL A 232 -1.56 -21.65 11.18
C VAL A 232 -0.19 -21.14 11.60
N ASP A 233 0.78 -22.03 11.82
CA ASP A 233 2.12 -21.64 12.26
C ASP A 233 2.87 -20.82 11.21
N ILE A 234 2.75 -21.16 9.91
CA ILE A 234 3.35 -20.36 8.82
C ILE A 234 2.66 -18.99 8.71
N SER A 235 1.33 -18.95 8.81
CA SER A 235 0.55 -17.71 8.71
C SER A 235 0.83 -16.76 9.87
N LEU A 236 0.92 -17.27 11.10
CA LEU A 236 1.28 -16.47 12.27
C LEU A 236 2.72 -15.93 12.23
N ARG A 237 3.62 -16.56 11.47
CA ARG A 237 5.00 -16.08 11.26
C ARG A 237 5.12 -15.02 10.17
N GLN A 238 4.05 -14.73 9.41
CA GLN A 238 4.08 -13.66 8.44
C GLN A 238 4.24 -12.31 9.15
N ASP A 239 5.12 -11.47 8.65
CA ASP A 239 5.40 -10.16 9.23
C ASP A 239 4.46 -9.08 8.66
N ILE A 240 3.16 -9.32 8.85
CA ILE A 240 2.07 -8.45 8.40
C ILE A 240 1.10 -8.09 9.53
N TRP A 241 1.36 -8.57 10.76
CA TRP A 241 0.41 -8.47 11.88
C TRP A 241 0.58 -7.20 12.72
N THR A 242 1.72 -6.53 12.62
CA THR A 242 2.09 -5.31 13.35
C THR A 242 2.17 -4.11 12.39
N GLY A 243 2.03 -2.88 12.89
CA GLY A 243 2.12 -1.67 12.06
C GLY A 243 0.92 -1.43 11.14
N HIS A 244 -0.23 -2.02 11.48
CA HIS A 244 -1.52 -1.89 10.77
C HIS A 244 -2.64 -1.43 11.69
N GLU A 245 -2.33 -0.59 12.67
CA GLU A 245 -3.31 -0.01 13.59
C GLU A 245 -4.44 0.70 12.83
N PHE A 246 -4.14 1.17 11.62
CA PHE A 246 -5.08 1.78 10.69
C PHE A 246 -6.06 0.79 10.02
N TRP A 247 -5.76 -0.51 9.95
CA TRP A 247 -6.58 -1.52 9.24
C TRP A 247 -6.99 -2.70 10.15
N LYS A 248 -8.03 -2.46 10.95
CA LYS A 248 -8.60 -3.41 11.93
C LYS A 248 -8.84 -4.86 11.44
N PRO A 249 -9.27 -5.12 10.19
CA PRO A 249 -9.42 -6.49 9.68
C PRO A 249 -8.18 -7.39 9.83
N VAL A 250 -6.98 -6.82 9.75
CA VAL A 250 -5.73 -7.56 9.98
C VAL A 250 -5.65 -8.07 11.41
N LEU A 251 -5.92 -7.19 12.38
CA LEU A 251 -5.92 -7.54 13.81
C LEU A 251 -6.97 -8.62 14.15
N TRP A 252 -8.17 -8.52 13.57
CA TRP A 252 -9.21 -9.52 13.76
C TRP A 252 -8.77 -10.88 13.22
N SER A 253 -8.22 -10.91 12.01
CA SER A 253 -7.74 -12.15 11.38
C SER A 253 -6.58 -12.78 12.16
N HIS A 254 -5.67 -11.95 12.69
CA HIS A 254 -4.58 -12.41 13.56
C HIS A 254 -5.10 -13.08 14.83
N THR A 255 -6.06 -12.44 15.51
CA THR A 255 -6.69 -12.96 16.74
C THR A 255 -7.41 -14.29 16.49
N GLU A 256 -8.05 -14.43 15.33
CA GLU A 256 -8.73 -15.66 14.94
C GLU A 256 -7.76 -16.81 14.67
N LEU A 257 -6.61 -16.53 14.05
CA LEU A 257 -5.54 -17.52 13.89
C LEU A 257 -4.97 -17.98 15.23
N LEU A 258 -4.73 -17.05 16.17
CA LEU A 258 -4.29 -17.39 17.54
C LEU A 258 -5.33 -18.26 18.26
N THR A 259 -6.61 -17.89 18.15
CA THR A 259 -7.71 -18.67 18.72
C THR A 259 -7.78 -20.08 18.11
N LEU A 260 -7.59 -20.21 16.79
CA LEU A 260 -7.54 -21.50 16.13
C LEU A 260 -6.33 -22.33 16.61
N LYS A 261 -5.15 -21.71 16.76
CA LYS A 261 -3.95 -22.38 17.29
C LYS A 261 -4.20 -22.98 18.67
N GLU A 262 -4.84 -22.24 19.56
CA GLU A 262 -5.23 -22.74 20.88
C GLU A 262 -6.27 -23.86 20.83
N LYS A 263 -7.20 -23.81 19.89
CA LYS A 263 -8.17 -24.90 19.69
C LYS A 263 -7.49 -26.18 19.19
N LEU A 264 -6.57 -26.05 18.23
CA LEU A 264 -5.82 -27.18 17.67
C LEU A 264 -4.96 -27.89 18.73
N SER A 265 -4.43 -27.16 19.72
CA SER A 265 -3.65 -27.78 20.81
C SER A 265 -4.49 -28.66 21.74
N ARG A 266 -5.82 -28.50 21.74
CA ARG A 266 -6.77 -29.34 22.50
C ARG A 266 -7.23 -30.59 21.72
N GLY A 267 -6.82 -30.72 20.46
CA GLY A 267 -7.22 -31.81 19.57
C GLY A 267 -8.58 -31.58 18.89
N VAL A 268 -8.79 -32.30 17.79
CA VAL A 268 -10.05 -32.33 17.02
C VAL A 268 -10.63 -33.73 17.12
N LYS A 269 -11.91 -33.87 17.43
CA LYS A 269 -12.55 -35.17 17.54
C LYS A 269 -12.88 -35.76 16.16
N PRO A 270 -12.82 -37.09 15.98
CA PRO A 270 -13.14 -37.75 14.71
C PRO A 270 -14.51 -37.36 14.12
N GLU A 271 -15.53 -37.26 14.96
CA GLU A 271 -16.89 -36.89 14.57
C GLU A 271 -17.02 -35.46 14.03
N ASP A 272 -16.08 -34.57 14.38
CA ASP A 272 -16.11 -33.15 14.01
C ASP A 272 -15.30 -32.88 12.73
N HIS A 273 -14.73 -33.88 12.06
CA HIS A 273 -13.77 -33.69 10.95
C HIS A 273 -14.32 -32.76 9.84
N GLU A 274 -15.51 -33.05 9.32
CA GLU A 274 -16.11 -32.26 8.24
C GLU A 274 -16.43 -30.83 8.70
N GLN A 275 -16.96 -30.68 9.91
CA GLN A 275 -17.28 -29.38 10.49
C GLN A 275 -16.01 -28.56 10.76
N PHE A 276 -14.94 -29.20 11.22
CA PHE A 276 -13.64 -28.59 11.44
C PHE A 276 -13.06 -28.03 10.14
N LEU A 277 -13.03 -28.83 9.06
CA LEU A 277 -12.57 -28.35 7.77
C LEU A 277 -13.42 -27.20 7.23
N THR A 278 -14.74 -27.28 7.41
CA THR A 278 -15.69 -26.21 7.02
C THR A 278 -15.43 -24.93 7.81
N TYR A 279 -15.20 -25.02 9.11
CA TYR A 279 -14.83 -23.87 9.93
C TYR A 279 -13.50 -23.26 9.48
N CYS A 280 -12.50 -24.08 9.16
CA CYS A 280 -11.24 -23.59 8.61
C CYS A 280 -11.46 -22.87 7.27
N SER A 281 -12.17 -23.47 6.30
CA SER A 281 -12.34 -22.88 4.98
C SER A 281 -13.26 -21.65 4.97
N ASP A 282 -14.46 -21.78 5.54
CA ASP A 282 -15.56 -20.84 5.32
C ASP A 282 -15.55 -19.70 6.35
N TYR A 283 -14.83 -19.86 7.45
CA TYR A 283 -14.67 -18.83 8.47
C TYR A 283 -13.24 -18.27 8.50
N ILE A 284 -12.24 -19.08 8.87
CA ILE A 284 -10.88 -18.60 9.14
C ILE A 284 -10.18 -18.16 7.85
N TRP A 285 -10.00 -19.08 6.90
CA TRP A 285 -9.29 -18.78 5.66
C TRP A 285 -10.09 -17.91 4.70
N HIS A 286 -11.42 -17.97 4.73
CA HIS A 286 -12.26 -17.00 4.03
C HIS A 286 -11.96 -15.56 4.47
N ARG A 287 -11.84 -15.30 5.78
CA ARG A 287 -11.49 -13.95 6.29
C ARG A 287 -10.06 -13.54 5.92
N LEU A 288 -9.09 -14.46 6.06
CA LEU A 288 -7.70 -14.22 5.66
C LEU A 288 -7.57 -13.87 4.18
N THR A 289 -8.22 -14.62 3.30
CA THR A 289 -8.21 -14.34 1.85
C THR A 289 -8.96 -13.06 1.51
N ASN A 290 -10.01 -12.73 2.26
CA ASN A 290 -10.75 -11.48 2.07
C ASN A 290 -9.93 -10.22 2.41
N LEU A 291 -8.85 -10.34 3.19
CA LEU A 291 -7.90 -9.23 3.38
C LEU A 291 -7.39 -8.71 2.03
N SER A 292 -7.05 -9.61 1.09
CA SER A 292 -6.60 -9.23 -0.25
C SER A 292 -7.66 -8.41 -0.99
N ASN A 293 -8.92 -8.83 -0.93
CA ASN A 293 -10.01 -8.12 -1.60
C ASN A 293 -10.19 -6.72 -0.98
N MET A 294 -10.25 -6.65 0.35
CA MET A 294 -10.38 -5.37 1.06
C MET A 294 -9.20 -4.44 0.78
N TYR A 295 -7.98 -4.97 0.66
CA TYR A 295 -6.79 -4.19 0.31
C TYR A 295 -6.93 -3.57 -1.09
N GLU A 296 -7.32 -4.38 -2.08
CA GLU A 296 -7.55 -3.92 -3.46
C GLU A 296 -8.69 -2.91 -3.58
N GLU A 297 -9.76 -3.09 -2.80
CA GLU A 297 -10.96 -2.26 -2.90
C GLU A 297 -10.85 -0.94 -2.13
N LEU A 298 -10.16 -0.94 -0.98
CA LEU A 298 -10.14 0.20 -0.06
C LEU A 298 -8.73 0.77 0.08
N VAL A 299 -7.78 -0.07 0.51
CA VAL A 299 -6.47 0.41 0.98
C VAL A 299 -5.65 1.04 -0.14
N ARG A 300 -5.69 0.47 -1.35
CA ARG A 300 -5.00 1.04 -2.51
C ARG A 300 -5.58 2.37 -3.00
N GLU A 301 -6.81 2.70 -2.61
CA GLU A 301 -7.41 3.99 -2.96
C GLU A 301 -7.24 5.03 -1.84
N TRP A 302 -6.72 4.63 -0.67
CA TRP A 302 -6.35 5.58 0.35
C TRP A 302 -5.24 6.51 -0.14
N PHE A 303 -5.26 7.75 0.34
CA PHE A 303 -4.31 8.78 -0.05
C PHE A 303 -4.35 9.15 -1.55
N MET A 304 -5.38 8.74 -2.30
CA MET A 304 -5.62 9.18 -3.67
C MET A 304 -6.48 10.45 -3.69
N PRO A 305 -6.46 11.26 -4.76
CA PRO A 305 -7.35 12.41 -4.93
C PRO A 305 -8.79 11.98 -5.30
N THR A 306 -9.40 11.10 -4.51
CA THR A 306 -10.71 10.50 -4.78
C THR A 306 -11.68 10.74 -3.63
N TYR A 307 -12.96 10.56 -3.91
CA TYR A 307 -14.02 10.73 -2.91
C TYR A 307 -13.87 9.73 -1.75
N LEU A 308 -13.55 8.46 -2.06
CA LEU A 308 -13.33 7.43 -1.04
C LEU A 308 -12.20 7.82 -0.08
N ALA A 309 -11.06 8.28 -0.61
CA ALA A 309 -9.90 8.67 0.20
C ALA A 309 -10.23 9.77 1.23
N MET A 310 -11.09 10.74 0.85
CA MET A 310 -11.58 11.80 1.74
C MET A 310 -12.39 11.25 2.92
N LEU A 311 -13.10 10.15 2.74
CA LEU A 311 -13.89 9.52 3.79
C LEU A 311 -13.08 8.59 4.69
N THR A 312 -12.03 7.95 4.14
CA THR A 312 -11.37 6.82 4.81
C THR A 312 -9.94 7.07 5.26
N SER A 313 -9.25 8.07 4.70
CA SER A 313 -7.81 8.27 4.94
C SER A 313 -7.40 9.71 5.22
N TYR A 314 -8.18 10.69 4.79
CA TYR A 314 -7.83 12.09 5.05
C TYR A 314 -8.30 12.58 6.41
N PRO A 315 -7.53 13.49 7.05
CA PRO A 315 -7.97 14.13 8.26
C PRO A 315 -9.30 14.84 7.98
N PRO A 316 -10.25 14.80 8.94
CA PRO A 316 -11.54 15.44 8.74
C PRO A 316 -11.33 16.92 8.44
N PRO A 317 -12.11 17.50 7.51
CA PRO A 317 -11.96 18.90 7.15
C PRO A 317 -12.05 19.75 8.41
N LYS A 318 -11.05 20.61 8.63
CA LYS A 318 -11.08 21.57 9.75
C LYS A 318 -12.38 22.34 9.63
N LYS A 319 -13.30 22.16 10.59
CA LYS A 319 -14.50 22.98 10.69
C LYS A 319 -14.03 24.44 10.77
N VAL A 320 -14.23 25.19 9.70
CA VAL A 320 -14.05 26.64 9.72
C VAL A 320 -15.03 27.12 10.79
N LYS A 321 -14.49 27.58 11.93
CA LYS A 321 -15.31 28.30 12.91
C LYS A 321 -15.84 29.52 12.14
N LYS A 322 -17.14 29.51 11.85
CA LYS A 322 -17.85 30.66 11.30
C LYS A 322 -17.80 31.81 12.29
#